data_AF-A0AAN8IWE8-F1
#
_entry.id   AF-A0AAN8IWE8-F1
#
_cell.length_a   1.000
_cell.length_b   1.000
_cell.length_c   1.000
_cell.angle_alpha   90.00
_cell.angle_beta   90.00
_cell.angle_gamma   90.00
#
_symmetry.space_group_name_H-M   'P 1'
#
loop_
_entity.id
_entity.type
_entity.pdbx_description
1 polymer ?
#
loop_
_entity_poly.entity_id
_entity_poly.type
_entity_poly.pdbx_seq_one_letter_code
_entity_poly.pdbx_strand_id
1 'polypeptide(L)'
;MRLLVFIIICTTTVQPCLHNGEHRSAGETWVDGRFKLQCIESETVAQVEIIGCVTPYGHEMSIGSHYQEGETEYHCKKTDDDGFVLEAVGY
;
A
#
# COMPACT_ATOMS: atom_id res chain seq x y z
N MET A 1 45.16 18.13 -19.36
CA MET A 1 43.79 18.63 -19.56
C MET A 1 42.83 17.55 -19.08
N ARG A 2 42.45 17.60 -17.79
CA ARG A 2 41.58 16.59 -17.17
C ARG A 2 40.16 16.82 -17.69
N LEU A 3 39.70 16.01 -18.65
CA LEU A 3 38.26 15.89 -18.93
C LEU A 3 37.63 15.16 -17.75
N LEU A 4 37.29 15.92 -16.70
CA LEU A 4 36.30 15.50 -15.72
C LEU A 4 34.94 15.58 -16.42
N VAL A 5 34.59 14.53 -17.16
CA VAL A 5 33.21 14.34 -17.63
C VAL A 5 32.37 14.24 -16.36
N PHE A 6 31.60 15.29 -16.10
CA PHE A 6 30.57 15.31 -15.08
C PHE A 6 29.66 14.13 -15.36
N ILE A 7 29.83 13.05 -14.60
CA ILE A 7 28.85 11.98 -14.50
C ILE A 7 27.62 12.68 -13.97
N ILE A 8 26.69 13.02 -14.87
CA ILE A 8 25.33 13.42 -14.53
C ILE A 8 24.72 12.16 -13.93
N ILE A 9 24.97 11.93 -12.65
CA ILE A 9 24.21 10.97 -11.87
C ILE A 9 22.84 11.63 -11.79
N CYS A 10 21.94 11.19 -12.67
CA CYS A 10 20.52 11.50 -12.56
C CYS A 10 20.07 10.85 -11.25
N THR A 11 20.19 11.58 -10.15
CA THR A 11 19.62 11.15 -8.87
C THR A 11 18.13 11.21 -9.08
N THR A 12 17.53 10.07 -9.44
CA THR A 12 16.07 9.93 -9.47
C THR A 12 15.60 10.16 -8.04
N THR A 13 15.12 11.36 -7.75
CA THR A 13 14.57 11.68 -6.44
C THR A 13 13.24 10.97 -6.34
N VAL A 14 13.29 9.77 -5.76
CA VAL A 14 12.10 9.00 -5.42
C VAL A 14 11.30 9.80 -4.40
N GLN A 15 10.09 10.21 -4.74
CA GLN A 15 9.25 11.03 -3.85
C GLN A 15 8.61 10.15 -2.76
N PRO A 16 8.82 10.45 -1.47
CA PRO A 16 8.17 9.71 -0.39
C PRO A 16 6.70 10.12 -0.23
N CYS A 17 5.87 9.19 0.26
CA CYS A 17 4.51 9.50 0.69
C CYS A 17 4.52 10.01 2.13
N LEU A 18 3.62 10.94 2.47
CA LEU A 18 3.37 11.34 3.85
C LEU A 18 2.12 10.63 4.37
N HIS A 19 2.29 9.78 5.39
CA HIS A 19 1.19 9.05 6.01
C HIS A 19 1.25 9.21 7.53
N ASN A 20 0.20 9.72 8.16
CA ASN A 20 0.13 9.95 9.62
C ASN A 20 1.35 10.71 10.20
N GLY A 21 1.94 11.63 9.42
CA GLY A 21 3.12 12.39 9.82
C GLY A 21 4.47 11.68 9.61
N GLU A 22 4.48 10.47 9.08
CA GLU A 22 5.68 9.69 8.74
C GLU A 22 5.91 9.68 7.22
N HIS A 23 7.17 9.80 6.80
CA HIS A 23 7.55 9.63 5.41
C HIS A 23 7.74 8.14 5.10
N ARG A 24 7.03 7.65 4.08
CA ARG A 24 7.12 6.30 3.54
C ARG A 24 7.85 6.32 2.21
N SER A 25 8.78 5.40 2.01
CA SER A 25 9.55 5.31 0.77
C SER A 25 8.67 4.84 -0.38
N ALA A 26 8.94 5.26 -1.63
CA ALA A 26 8.17 4.73 -2.76
C ALA A 26 8.33 3.21 -2.87
N GLY A 27 7.22 2.53 -3.15
CA GLY A 27 7.14 1.08 -3.17
C GLY A 27 7.06 0.44 -1.78
N GLU A 28 7.25 1.18 -0.70
CA GLU A 28 7.08 0.65 0.66
C GLU A 28 5.64 0.20 0.86
N THR A 29 5.47 -1.00 1.40
CA THR A 29 4.19 -1.52 1.86
C THR A 29 4.19 -1.67 3.36
N TRP A 30 3.11 -1.25 4.01
CA TRP A 30 2.94 -1.39 5.46
C TRP A 30 1.49 -1.69 5.80
N VAL A 31 1.25 -2.12 7.04
CA VAL A 31 -0.09 -2.34 7.57
C VAL A 31 -0.48 -1.15 8.43
N ASP A 32 -1.68 -0.62 8.21
CA ASP A 32 -2.33 0.35 9.09
C ASP A 32 -3.75 -0.12 9.40
N GLY A 33 -3.99 -0.46 10.66
CA GLY A 33 -5.22 -1.09 11.11
C GLY A 33 -5.48 -2.42 10.40
N ARG A 34 -6.53 -2.46 9.56
CA ARG A 34 -6.96 -3.64 8.82
C ARG A 34 -6.63 -3.57 7.33
N PHE A 35 -5.80 -2.62 6.91
CA PHE A 35 -5.47 -2.41 5.52
C PHE A 35 -3.97 -2.53 5.28
N LYS A 36 -3.63 -3.17 4.17
CA LYS A 36 -2.28 -3.12 3.61
C LYS A 36 -2.21 -1.95 2.66
N LEU A 37 -1.30 -1.03 2.96
CA LEU A 37 -1.07 0.19 2.22
C LEU A 37 0.21 0.08 1.40
N GLN A 38 0.29 0.85 0.32
CA GLN A 38 1.50 1.04 -0.46
C GLN A 38 1.69 2.52 -0.78
N CYS A 39 2.94 2.99 -0.69
CA CYS A 39 3.31 4.27 -1.28
C CYS A 39 3.56 4.07 -2.77
N ILE A 40 2.64 4.57 -3.61
CA ILE A 40 2.77 4.51 -5.06
C ILE A 40 3.30 5.85 -5.55
N GLU A 41 4.48 5.80 -6.17
CA GLU A 41 5.05 6.94 -6.88
C GLU A 41 4.57 6.92 -8.34
N SER A 42 4.03 8.05 -8.78
CA SER A 42 3.79 8.37 -10.18
C SER A 42 4.76 9.47 -10.63
N GLU A 43 4.79 9.77 -11.92
CA GLU A 43 5.73 10.76 -12.48
C GLU A 43 5.66 12.15 -11.84
N THR A 44 4.53 12.51 -11.20
CA THR A 44 4.31 13.85 -10.63
C THR A 44 3.84 13.86 -9.17
N VAL A 45 3.33 12.75 -8.64
CA VAL A 45 2.81 12.65 -7.28
C VAL A 45 3.13 11.31 -6.64
N ALA A 46 3.43 11.33 -5.34
CA ALA A 46 3.47 10.14 -4.50
C ALA A 46 2.19 10.08 -3.67
N GLN A 47 1.50 8.95 -3.68
CA GLN A 47 0.22 8.76 -2.98
C GLN A 47 0.17 7.43 -2.23
N VAL A 48 -0.54 7.44 -1.10
CA VAL A 48 -0.79 6.24 -0.31
C VAL A 48 -2.04 5.56 -0.87
N GLU A 49 -1.91 4.30 -1.28
CA GLU A 49 -3.02 3.49 -1.76
C GLU A 49 -3.27 2.28 -0.86
N ILE A 50 -4.54 1.91 -0.71
CA ILE A 50 -4.93 0.62 -0.13
C ILE A 50 -4.76 -0.43 -1.23
N ILE A 51 -3.91 -1.41 -0.97
CA ILE A 51 -3.63 -2.52 -1.90
C ILE A 51 -4.21 -3.86 -1.40
N GLY A 52 -4.71 -3.88 -0.16
CA GLY A 52 -5.26 -5.09 0.44
C GLY A 52 -5.82 -4.88 1.85
N CYS A 53 -6.32 -5.95 2.42
CA CYS A 53 -6.80 -6.02 3.79
C CYS A 53 -5.92 -6.96 4.63
N VAL A 54 -6.04 -6.86 5.94
CA VAL A 54 -5.39 -7.74 6.90
C VAL A 54 -6.43 -8.28 7.87
N THR A 55 -6.55 -9.60 7.98
CA THR A 55 -7.48 -10.24 8.93
C THR A 55 -7.04 -9.99 10.37
N PRO A 56 -7.91 -10.20 11.38
CA PRO A 56 -7.55 -10.04 12.79
C PRO A 56 -6.37 -10.91 13.25
N TYR A 57 -6.10 -12.01 12.56
CA TYR A 57 -4.97 -12.89 12.86
C TYR A 57 -3.73 -12.59 12.00
N GLY A 58 -3.77 -11.55 11.18
CA GLY A 58 -2.62 -11.05 10.43
C GLY A 58 -2.49 -11.58 9.00
N HIS A 59 -3.51 -12.26 8.45
CA HIS A 59 -3.47 -12.72 7.07
C HIS A 59 -3.70 -11.57 6.10
N GLU A 60 -2.75 -11.32 5.20
CA GLU A 60 -2.86 -10.28 4.18
C GLU A 60 -3.64 -10.79 2.96
N MET A 61 -4.57 -9.97 2.48
CA MET A 61 -5.52 -10.30 1.42
C MET A 61 -5.52 -9.24 0.34
N SER A 62 -5.53 -9.63 -0.93
CA SER A 62 -5.73 -8.70 -2.04
C SER A 62 -7.18 -8.20 -2.09
N ILE A 63 -7.38 -7.00 -2.64
CA ILE A 63 -8.73 -6.49 -2.90
C ILE A 63 -9.49 -7.45 -3.84
N GLY A 64 -10.75 -7.73 -3.51
CA GLY A 64 -11.64 -8.67 -4.20
C GLY A 64 -11.50 -10.12 -3.74
N SER A 65 -10.52 -10.44 -2.89
CA SER A 65 -10.34 -11.80 -2.38
C SER A 65 -11.18 -12.09 -1.13
N HIS A 66 -11.36 -13.39 -0.86
CA HIS A 66 -11.94 -13.92 0.37
C HIS A 66 -10.98 -14.93 1.00
N TYR A 67 -11.05 -15.09 2.31
CA TYR A 67 -10.21 -16.00 3.07
C TYR A 67 -10.96 -16.55 4.28
N GLN A 68 -10.96 -17.87 4.44
CA GLN A 68 -11.53 -18.53 5.61
C GLN A 68 -10.49 -18.56 6.74
N GLU A 69 -10.86 -18.02 7.89
CA GLU A 69 -10.03 -18.06 9.09
C GLU A 69 -10.84 -18.53 10.29
N GLY A 70 -10.64 -19.79 10.67
CA GLY A 70 -11.49 -20.46 11.66
C GLY A 70 -12.91 -20.61 11.15
N GLU A 71 -13.88 -20.07 11.88
CA GLU A 71 -15.32 -20.12 11.57
C GLU A 71 -15.80 -18.88 10.81
N THR A 72 -14.92 -17.91 10.52
CA THR A 72 -15.26 -16.66 9.84
C THR A 72 -14.65 -16.63 8.44
N GLU A 73 -15.48 -16.35 7.44
CA GLU A 73 -15.01 -15.98 6.11
C GLU A 73 -14.82 -14.47 6.05
N TYR A 74 -13.64 -14.01 5.67
CA TYR A 74 -13.36 -12.59 5.46
C TYR A 74 -13.38 -12.26 3.99
N HIS A 75 -13.92 -11.10 3.62
CA HIS A 75 -13.87 -10.56 2.27
C HIS A 75 -13.23 -9.17 2.28
N CYS A 76 -12.22 -8.96 1.44
CA CYS A 76 -11.64 -7.65 1.21
C CYS A 76 -12.31 -7.00 0.00
N LYS A 77 -13.18 -6.01 0.21
CA LYS A 77 -14.01 -5.43 -0.85
C LYS A 77 -13.72 -3.95 -1.05
N LYS A 78 -13.83 -3.50 -2.30
CA LYS A 78 -13.98 -2.07 -2.62
C LYS A 78 -15.46 -1.72 -2.49
N THR A 79 -15.78 -0.59 -1.87
CA THR A 79 -17.15 -0.07 -1.75
C THR A 79 -17.49 0.79 -2.96
N ASP A 80 -18.79 1.07 -3.16
CA ASP A 80 -19.24 1.90 -4.27
C ASP A 80 -18.77 3.36 -4.16
N ASP A 81 -18.55 3.85 -2.94
CA ASP A 81 -18.00 5.19 -2.64
C ASP A 81 -16.46 5.26 -2.74
N ASP A 82 -15.83 4.42 -3.56
CA ASP A 82 -14.38 4.28 -3.71
C ASP A 82 -13.61 3.91 -2.42
N GLY A 83 -14.30 3.55 -1.35
CA GLY A 83 -13.73 3.09 -0.09
C GLY A 83 -13.35 1.61 -0.13
N PHE A 84 -12.80 1.12 0.98
CA PHE A 84 -12.44 -0.29 1.16
C PHE A 84 -12.96 -0.81 2.50
N VAL A 85 -13.35 -2.07 2.54
CA VAL A 85 -13.88 -2.72 3.74
C VAL A 85 -13.37 -4.15 3.84
N LEU A 86 -12.99 -4.53 5.06
CA LEU A 86 -12.86 -5.93 5.45
C LEU A 86 -14.20 -6.35 6.06
N GLU A 87 -14.95 -7.18 5.34
CA GLU A 87 -16.23 -7.71 5.79
C GLU A 87 -16.02 -9.10 6.39
N ALA A 88 -16.58 -9.34 7.59
CA ALA A 88 -16.59 -10.64 8.25
C ALA A 88 -17.96 -11.29 8.04
N VAL A 89 -17.96 -12.44 7.38
CA VAL A 89 -19.13 -13.29 7.15
C VAL A 89 -19.00 -14.48 8.10
N GLY A 90 -19.65 -14.37 9.25
CA GLY A 90 -19.78 -15.48 10.19
C GLY A 90 -20.95 -16.39 9.82
N TYR A 91 -20.83 -17.67 10.13
CA TYR A 91 -21.92 -18.65 10.07
C TYR A 91 -22.70 -18.72 11.39
#